data_AF-A0AAV5JES8-F1
#
_entry.id   AF-A0AAV5JES8-F1
#
_cell.length_a   1.000
_cell.length_b   1.000
_cell.length_c   1.000
_cell.angle_alpha   90.00
_cell.angle_beta   90.00
_cell.angle_gamma   90.00
#
_symmetry.space_group_name_H-M   'P 1'
#
loop_
_entity.id
_entity.type
_entity.pdbx_description
1 polymer ?
#
loop_
_entity_poly.entity_id
_entity_poly.type
_entity_poly.pdbx_seq_one_letter_code
_entity_poly.pdbx_strand_id
1 'polypeptide(L)' 'MGAVAAPWKQLLLNALDSNSHLKHSSFFQLATVGSNGRPSNRTVVFR' A
#
# COMPACT_ATOMS: atom_id res chain seq x y z
N MET A 1 3.97 20.91 -17.05
CA MET A 1 5.07 20.17 -16.39
C MET A 1 4.46 18.97 -15.70
N GLY A 2 4.65 17.76 -16.23
CA GLY A 2 4.17 16.54 -15.60
C GLY A 2 4.93 16.28 -14.30
N ALA A 3 4.23 15.96 -13.22
CA ALA A 3 4.88 15.58 -11.98
C ALA A 3 5.78 14.37 -12.23
N VAL A 4 7.07 14.49 -11.88
CA VAL A 4 8.02 13.37 -11.93
C VAL A 4 7.46 12.27 -11.07
N ALA A 5 7.18 11.11 -11.68
CA ALA A 5 6.69 9.95 -10.95
C ALA A 5 7.73 9.57 -9.89
N ALA A 6 7.25 9.30 -8.67
CA ALA A 6 8.14 8.84 -7.61
C ALA A 6 8.91 7.59 -8.09
N PRO A 7 10.21 7.46 -7.77
CA PRO A 7 11.07 6.41 -8.34
C PRO A 7 10.60 4.99 -8.00
N TRP A 8 9.79 4.83 -6.94
CA TRP A 8 9.21 3.56 -6.51
C TRP A 8 7.90 3.19 -7.22
N LYS A 9 7.28 4.12 -7.98
CA LYS A 9 5.95 3.89 -8.57
C LYS A 9 5.95 2.70 -9.53
N GLN A 10 6.94 2.60 -10.40
CA GLN A 10 7.02 1.50 -11.37
C GLN A 10 7.23 0.15 -10.68
N LEU A 11 8.03 0.13 -9.60
CA LEU A 11 8.26 -1.09 -8.82
C LEU A 11 6.96 -1.59 -8.17
N LEU A 12 6.15 -0.69 -7.60
CA LEU A 12 4.85 -1.04 -7.02
C LEU A 12 3.88 -1.59 -8.07
N LEU A 13 3.81 -0.95 -9.25
CA LEU A 13 2.93 -1.42 -10.33
C LEU A 13 3.33 -2.79 -10.85
N ASN A 14 4.63 -3.02 -11.06
CA ASN A 14 5.13 -4.34 -11.49
C ASN A 14 4.83 -5.43 -10.44
N ALA A 15 4.94 -5.10 -9.15
CA ALA A 15 4.62 -6.02 -8.06
C ALA A 15 3.12 -6.36 -8.02
N LEU A 16 2.24 -5.36 -8.18
CA LEU A 16 0.79 -5.58 -8.23
C LEU A 16 0.39 -6.46 -9.42
N ASP A 17 0.98 -6.22 -10.60
CA ASP A 17 0.70 -7.00 -11.81
C ASP A 17 1.17 -8.46 -11.67
N SER A 18 2.42 -8.66 -11.22
CA SER A 18 3.00 -10.00 -11.01
C SER A 18 2.23 -10.83 -9.97
N ASN A 19 1.57 -10.18 -9.01
CA ASN A 19 0.81 -10.83 -7.94
C ASN A 19 -0.71 -10.75 -8.16
N SER A 20 -1.19 -10.32 -9.32
CA SER A 20 -2.62 -10.09 -9.61
C SER A 20 -3.50 -11.35 -9.46
N HIS A 21 -2.90 -12.54 -9.59
CA HIS A 21 -3.55 -13.83 -9.35
C HIS A 21 -3.90 -14.08 -7.87
N LEU A 22 -3.27 -13.36 -6.94
CA LEU A 22 -3.57 -13.43 -5.51
C LEU A 22 -4.64 -12.38 -5.17
N LYS A 23 -5.81 -12.82 -4.69
CA LYS A 23 -6.90 -11.91 -4.28
C LYS A 23 -6.52 -10.87 -3.21
N HIS A 24 -5.47 -11.16 -2.45
CA HIS A 24 -4.97 -10.33 -1.35
C HIS A 24 -3.70 -9.54 -1.71
N SER A 25 -3.26 -9.53 -2.98
CA SER A 25 -2.07 -8.77 -3.43
C SER A 25 -2.20 -7.26 -3.23
N SER A 26 -3.43 -6.75 -3.17
CA SER A 26 -3.74 -5.34 -2.88
C SER A 26 -3.89 -5.04 -1.39
N PHE A 27 -3.69 -6.02 -0.50
CA PHE A 27 -3.83 -5.81 0.94
C PHE A 27 -2.51 -5.27 1.53
N PHE A 28 -2.61 -4.26 2.39
CA PHE A 28 -1.47 -3.73 3.13
C PHE A 28 -1.82 -3.44 4.59
N GLN A 29 -0.80 -3.36 5.44
CA GLN A 29 -0.96 -3.06 6.85
C GLN A 29 -0.92 -1.55 7.07
N LEU A 30 -1.97 -0.99 7.69
CA LEU A 30 -2.05 0.42 8.03
C LEU A 30 -1.85 0.61 9.53
N ALA A 31 -0.65 1.08 9.89
CA ALA A 31 -0.34 1.50 11.25
C ALA A 31 -0.83 2.94 11.51
N THR A 32 -1.52 3.15 12.63
CA THR A 32 -1.90 4.48 13.13
C THR A 32 -1.67 4.56 14.64
N VAL A 33 -1.69 5.78 15.18
CA VAL A 33 -1.67 6.03 16.62
C VAL A 33 -3.09 6.43 17.07
N GLY A 34 -3.62 5.78 18.10
CA GLY A 34 -4.91 6.12 18.69
C GLY A 34 -4.83 7.38 19.55
N SER A 35 -5.98 7.92 19.96
CA SER A 35 -6.06 9.09 20.85
C SER A 35 -5.41 8.85 22.21
N ASN A 36 -5.27 7.59 22.62
CA ASN A 36 -4.56 7.15 23.82
C ASN A 36 -3.03 7.02 23.61
N GLY A 37 -2.49 7.48 22.48
CA GLY A 37 -1.07 7.38 22.13
C GLY A 37 -0.58 5.96 21.80
N ARG A 38 -1.47 4.96 21.77
CA ARG A 38 -1.09 3.57 21.50
C ARG A 38 -1.19 3.25 20.01
N PRO A 39 -0.31 2.37 19.50
CA PRO A 39 -0.38 1.93 18.11
C PRO A 39 -1.63 1.07 17.87
N SER A 40 -2.17 1.16 16.66
CA SER A 40 -3.21 0.29 16.13
C SER A 40 -2.84 -0.10 14.70
N ASN A 41 -3.05 -1.36 14.33
CA ASN A 41 -2.74 -1.87 13.00
C ASN A 41 -3.94 -2.65 12.44
N ARG A 42 -4.20 -2.49 11.14
CA ARG A 42 -5.24 -3.24 10.43
C ARG A 42 -4.87 -3.45 8.97
N THR A 43 -5.35 -4.55 8.40
CA THR A 43 -5.31 -4.79 6.97
C THR A 43 -6.31 -3.87 6.26
N VAL A 44 -5.89 -3.20 5.21
CA VAL A 44 -6.73 -2.40 4.32
C VAL A 44 -6.45 -2.76 2.86
N VAL A 45 -7.37 -2.39 1.97
CA VAL A 45 -7.26 -2.65 0.52
C VAL A 45 -6.76 -1.40 -0.17
N PHE A 46 -5.70 -1.52 -0.97
CA PHE A 46 -5.24 -0.49 -1.91
C PHE A 46 -6.28 -0.31 -3.03
N ARG A 47 -6.78 0.92 -3.22
CA ARG A 47 -7.85 1.28 -4.16
C ARG A 47 -7.45 2.49 -4.99
#